data_AF-A0A1Q9BRE3-F1
#
_entry.id   AF-A0A1Q9BRE3-F1
#
_cell.length_a   1.000
_cell.length_b   1.000
_cell.length_c   1.000
_cell.angle_alpha   90.00
_cell.angle_beta   90.00
_cell.angle_gamma   90.00
#
_symmetry.space_group_name_H-M   'P 1'
#
loop_
_entity.id
_entity.type
_entity.pdbx_description
1 polymer ?
#
loop_
_entity_poly.entity_id
_entity_poly.type
_entity_poly.pdbx_seq_one_letter_code
_entity_poly.pdbx_strand_id
1 'polypeptide(L)'
;MNRTLTAATGENKTNNKNEKKEKKEKKTPNYAGKAQSKIKVGRSTVTDGNYWKRVIQEDLAKPTEVRKASQLMAEGYMSQIDFHIAPVQQKTDALDMKCVEGIKDEAVLKPFVDDLSKAIDSYGIAIKAIKTLYVSWWNDSL
;
A
#
# COMPACT_ATOMS: atom_id res chain seq x y z
N MET A 1 -75.56 21.58 9.68
CA MET A 1 -74.09 21.75 9.68
C MET A 1 -73.46 20.64 8.87
N ASN A 2 -72.51 21.03 8.01
CA ASN A 2 -71.96 20.28 6.87
C ASN A 2 -71.09 19.08 7.26
N ARG A 3 -71.22 17.97 6.51
CA ARG A 3 -70.20 17.35 5.62
C ARG A 3 -70.72 15.98 5.14
N THR A 4 -71.23 15.83 3.90
CA THR A 4 -70.53 15.41 2.66
C THR A 4 -69.49 14.29 2.87
N LEU A 5 -69.33 13.27 2.03
CA LEU A 5 -70.07 12.60 0.94
C LEU A 5 -69.12 11.42 0.56
N THR A 6 -69.67 10.24 0.23
CA THR A 6 -69.19 9.22 -0.74
C THR A 6 -67.69 8.85 -0.80
N ALA A 7 -67.30 7.61 -0.49
CA ALA A 7 -67.41 6.38 -1.31
C ALA A 7 -66.24 6.18 -2.29
N ALA A 8 -65.87 4.89 -2.42
CA ALA A 8 -65.42 4.21 -3.64
C ALA A 8 -63.91 3.87 -3.79
N THR A 9 -63.68 2.54 -3.72
CA THR A 9 -62.91 1.71 -4.67
C THR A 9 -61.37 1.66 -4.60
N GLY A 10 -60.86 0.42 -4.63
CA GLY A 10 -59.48 0.05 -5.00
C GLY A 10 -59.32 -1.47 -4.86
N GLU A 11 -59.75 -2.29 -5.82
CA GLU A 11 -58.99 -2.71 -7.01
C GLU A 11 -57.54 -3.15 -6.76
N ASN A 12 -57.40 -4.46 -6.52
CA ASN A 12 -56.55 -5.42 -7.24
C ASN A 12 -55.19 -4.93 -7.76
N LYS A 13 -54.07 -5.55 -7.32
CA LYS A 13 -52.84 -5.70 -8.11
C LYS A 13 -51.88 -6.77 -7.54
N THR A 14 -52.02 -7.96 -8.10
CA THR A 14 -50.95 -8.85 -8.58
C THR A 14 -49.52 -8.53 -8.14
N ASN A 15 -49.00 -9.42 -7.29
CA ASN A 15 -47.60 -9.48 -6.86
C ASN A 15 -46.76 -10.14 -7.97
N ASN A 16 -46.28 -9.35 -8.93
CA ASN A 16 -45.39 -9.82 -9.99
C ASN A 16 -43.93 -9.71 -9.52
N LYS A 17 -43.42 -10.82 -8.98
CA LYS A 17 -42.04 -11.00 -8.55
C LYS A 17 -41.15 -11.11 -9.80
N ASN A 18 -40.71 -9.97 -10.31
CA ASN A 18 -39.81 -9.92 -11.46
C ASN A 18 -38.37 -10.18 -10.97
N GLU A 19 -37.91 -11.42 -11.10
CA GLU A 19 -36.52 -11.81 -10.93
C GLU A 19 -35.65 -11.16 -12.02
N LYS A 20 -35.21 -9.92 -11.82
CA LYS A 20 -34.04 -9.40 -12.52
C LYS A 20 -32.80 -9.94 -11.80
N LYS A 21 -32.31 -11.11 -12.26
CA LYS A 21 -30.90 -11.49 -12.12
C LYS A 21 -30.07 -10.44 -12.85
N GLU A 22 -29.67 -9.40 -12.14
CA GLU A 22 -28.61 -8.50 -12.59
C GLU A 22 -27.39 -9.35 -12.90
N LYS A 23 -27.08 -9.47 -14.20
CA LYS A 23 -25.79 -9.95 -14.66
C LYS A 23 -24.76 -9.06 -13.96
N LYS A 24 -24.00 -9.62 -13.01
CA LYS A 24 -22.80 -8.97 -12.48
C LYS A 24 -21.87 -8.75 -13.68
N GLU A 25 -21.92 -7.55 -14.26
CA GLU A 25 -20.92 -7.11 -15.21
C GLU A 25 -19.57 -7.33 -14.53
N LYS A 26 -18.67 -8.04 -15.22
CA LYS A 26 -17.31 -8.26 -14.73
C LYS A 26 -16.72 -6.87 -14.50
N LYS A 27 -16.63 -6.44 -13.23
CA LYS A 27 -16.02 -5.18 -12.84
C LYS A 27 -14.62 -5.14 -13.45
N THR A 28 -14.44 -4.30 -14.46
CA THR A 28 -13.12 -3.98 -14.99
C THR A 28 -12.24 -3.53 -13.82
N PRO A 29 -11.01 -4.04 -13.71
CA PRO A 29 -10.17 -3.71 -12.56
C PRO A 29 -9.95 -2.20 -12.49
N ASN A 30 -10.24 -1.58 -11.34
CA ASN A 30 -9.99 -0.15 -11.14
C ASN A 30 -8.48 0.08 -10.92
N TYR A 31 -7.74 0.30 -12.00
CA TYR A 31 -6.29 0.53 -11.93
C TYR A 31 -5.91 1.86 -11.30
N ALA A 32 -6.73 2.90 -11.41
CA ALA A 32 -6.51 4.15 -10.68
C ALA A 32 -6.52 3.92 -9.16
N GLY A 33 -7.48 3.14 -8.66
CA GLY A 33 -7.53 2.75 -7.25
C GLY A 33 -6.35 1.88 -6.83
N LYS A 34 -5.95 0.91 -7.66
CA LYS A 34 -4.76 0.08 -7.42
C LYS A 34 -3.47 0.91 -7.39
N ALA A 35 -3.32 1.85 -8.32
CA ALA A 35 -2.17 2.74 -8.40
C ALA A 35 -2.03 3.59 -7.13
N GLN A 36 -3.12 4.24 -6.70
CA GLN A 36 -3.15 5.02 -5.45
C GLN A 36 -2.79 4.16 -4.22
N SER A 37 -3.37 2.96 -4.12
CA SER A 37 -3.03 2.03 -3.05
C SER A 37 -1.54 1.65 -3.09
N LYS A 38 -0.99 1.40 -4.28
CA LYS A 38 0.42 1.02 -4.44
C LYS A 38 1.38 2.18 -4.14
N ILE A 39 1.05 3.41 -4.53
CA ILE A 39 1.80 4.62 -4.16
C ILE A 39 1.88 4.74 -2.63
N LYS A 40 0.78 4.52 -1.92
CA LYS A 40 0.78 4.53 -0.45
C LYS A 40 1.74 3.49 0.13
N VAL A 41 1.74 2.27 -0.39
CA VAL A 41 2.69 1.23 0.02
C VAL A 41 4.13 1.65 -0.28
N GLY A 42 4.41 2.16 -1.48
CA GLY A 42 5.74 2.66 -1.87
C GLY A 42 6.27 3.74 -0.93
N ARG A 43 5.45 4.75 -0.59
CA ARG A 43 5.80 5.78 0.40
C ARG A 43 6.07 5.18 1.79
N SER A 44 5.23 4.25 2.24
CA SER A 44 5.47 3.54 3.51
C SER A 44 6.76 2.73 3.49
N THR A 45 7.12 2.11 2.37
CA THR A 45 8.37 1.36 2.19
C THR A 45 9.59 2.27 2.29
N VAL A 46 9.57 3.46 1.68
CA VAL A 46 10.66 4.44 1.80
C VAL A 46 10.81 4.91 3.25
N THR A 47 9.69 5.20 3.93
CA THR A 47 9.70 5.55 5.35
C THR A 47 10.27 4.43 6.23
N ASP A 48 9.91 3.17 5.97
CA ASP A 48 10.47 2.01 6.68
C ASP A 48 11.99 1.91 6.45
N GLY A 49 12.48 2.11 5.24
CA GLY A 49 13.92 2.12 4.97
C GLY A 49 14.67 3.21 5.74
N ASN A 50 14.14 4.44 5.73
CA ASN A 50 14.70 5.55 6.51
C ASN A 50 14.67 5.27 8.03
N TYR A 51 13.62 4.61 8.51
CA TYR A 51 13.54 4.16 9.89
C TYR A 51 14.68 3.19 10.23
N TRP A 52 14.94 2.18 9.40
CA TRP A 52 16.03 1.22 9.67
C TRP A 52 17.42 1.86 9.62
N LYS A 53 17.65 2.83 8.73
CA LYS A 53 18.88 3.62 8.75
C LYS A 53 19.07 4.33 10.08
N ARG A 54 18.01 4.95 10.61
CA ARG A 54 18.06 5.60 11.92
C ARG A 54 18.34 4.60 13.04
N VAL A 55 17.70 3.42 13.04
CA VAL A 55 17.97 2.35 14.02
C VAL A 55 19.44 1.93 14.00
N ILE A 56 20.03 1.78 12.81
CA ILE A 56 21.45 1.44 12.66
C ILE A 56 22.34 2.56 13.21
N GLN A 57 22.03 3.82 12.92
CA GLN A 57 22.79 4.97 13.45
C GLN A 57 22.70 5.08 14.97
N GLU A 58 21.51 4.86 15.54
CA GLU A 58 21.31 4.82 16.99
C GLU A 58 22.11 3.68 17.64
N ASP A 59 22.28 2.55 16.95
CA ASP A 59 23.13 1.46 17.43
C ASP A 59 24.63 1.81 17.35
N LEU A 60 25.07 2.47 16.28
CA LEU A 60 26.44 2.96 16.14
C LEU A 60 26.82 4.04 17.16
N ALA A 61 25.83 4.76 17.72
CA ALA A 61 26.07 5.73 18.79
C ALA A 61 26.36 5.07 20.15
N LYS A 62 26.07 3.78 20.33
CA LYS A 62 26.30 3.06 21.59
C LYS A 62 27.78 2.71 21.80
N PRO A 63 28.22 2.32 23.01
CA PRO A 63 29.54 1.74 23.23
C PRO A 63 29.76 0.47 22.39
N THR A 64 30.99 0.23 21.92
CA THR A 64 31.35 -0.86 21.00
C THR A 64 30.94 -2.24 21.52
N GLU A 65 30.98 -2.43 22.84
CA GLU A 65 30.70 -3.68 23.55
C GLU A 65 29.22 -4.10 23.47
N VAL A 66 28.33 -3.16 23.17
CA VAL A 66 26.87 -3.38 23.12
C VAL A 66 26.26 -3.16 21.75
N ARG A 67 27.06 -2.79 20.74
CA ARG A 67 26.59 -2.64 19.35
C ARG A 67 26.27 -4.00 18.76
N LYS A 68 25.29 -4.03 17.86
CA LYS A 68 24.89 -5.23 17.12
C LYS A 68 25.77 -5.48 15.90
N ALA A 69 26.34 -4.41 15.34
CA ALA A 69 27.16 -4.45 14.14
C ALA A 69 28.44 -3.62 14.34
N SER A 70 29.52 -4.05 13.70
CA SER A 70 30.71 -3.21 13.55
C SER A 70 30.39 -2.00 12.67
N GLN A 71 31.20 -0.95 12.77
CA GLN A 71 31.05 0.27 11.96
C GLN A 71 30.94 -0.05 10.45
N LEU A 72 31.87 -0.86 9.93
CA LEU A 72 31.91 -1.25 8.51
C LEU A 72 30.65 -2.03 8.09
N MET A 73 30.16 -2.92 8.96
CA MET A 73 28.96 -3.70 8.68
C MET A 73 27.71 -2.81 8.67
N ALA A 74 27.60 -1.89 9.62
CA ALA A 74 26.51 -0.93 9.69
C ALA A 74 26.48 0.02 8.48
N GLU A 75 27.65 0.50 8.03
CA GLU A 75 27.78 1.28 6.79
C GLU A 75 27.34 0.48 5.56
N GLY A 76 27.74 -0.78 5.47
CA GLY A 76 27.27 -1.70 4.43
C GLY A 76 25.76 -1.88 4.44
N TYR A 77 25.13 -2.04 5.61
CA TYR A 77 23.69 -2.13 5.74
C TYR A 77 22.98 -0.84 5.32
N MET A 78 23.46 0.33 5.75
CA MET A 78 22.89 1.61 5.33
C MET A 78 22.99 1.79 3.81
N SER A 79 24.12 1.43 3.20
CA SER A 79 24.31 1.47 1.74
C SER A 79 23.36 0.51 1.01
N GLN A 80 23.16 -0.70 1.55
CA GLN A 80 22.21 -1.65 0.99
C GLN A 80 20.77 -1.12 1.08
N ILE A 81 20.39 -0.50 2.19
CA ILE A 81 19.07 0.14 2.32
C ILE A 81 18.91 1.22 1.25
N ASP A 82 19.89 2.13 1.11
CA ASP A 82 19.86 3.21 0.13
C ASP A 82 19.72 2.70 -1.31
N PHE A 83 20.47 1.64 -1.63
CA PHE A 83 20.41 0.99 -2.94
C PHE A 83 19.01 0.47 -3.28
N HIS A 84 18.30 -0.10 -2.30
CA HIS A 84 16.98 -0.69 -2.54
C HIS A 84 15.82 0.31 -2.38
N ILE A 85 15.94 1.36 -1.56
CA ILE A 85 14.87 2.37 -1.43
C ILE A 85 14.85 3.35 -2.60
N ALA A 86 16.00 3.64 -3.23
CA ALA A 86 16.05 4.61 -4.33
C ALA A 86 15.16 4.20 -5.52
N PRO A 87 15.17 2.93 -5.99
CA PRO A 87 14.21 2.46 -6.99
C PRO A 87 12.75 2.55 -6.54
N VAL A 88 12.45 2.26 -5.27
CA VAL A 88 11.09 2.36 -4.73
C VAL A 88 10.60 3.81 -4.80
N GLN A 89 11.43 4.78 -4.40
CA GLN A 89 11.12 6.20 -4.48
C GLN A 89 10.88 6.64 -5.92
N GLN A 90 11.83 6.36 -6.82
CA GLN A 90 11.73 6.75 -8.24
C GLN A 90 10.47 6.18 -8.91
N LYS A 91 10.15 4.91 -8.67
CA LYS A 91 8.96 4.26 -9.25
C LYS A 91 7.66 4.73 -8.61
N THR A 92 7.70 5.09 -7.32
CA THR A 92 6.56 5.72 -6.63
C THR A 92 6.26 7.07 -7.25
N ASP A 93 7.27 7.93 -7.42
CA ASP A 93 7.10 9.26 -8.00
C ASP A 93 6.62 9.19 -9.45
N ALA A 94 7.18 8.26 -10.24
CA ALA A 94 6.75 8.05 -11.62
C ALA A 94 5.28 7.61 -11.73
N LEU A 95 4.82 6.72 -10.84
CA LEU A 95 3.42 6.28 -10.81
C LEU A 95 2.49 7.40 -10.28
N ASP A 96 2.94 8.17 -9.29
CA ASP A 96 2.20 9.28 -8.71
C ASP A 96 1.98 10.39 -9.75
N MET A 97 3.01 10.73 -10.53
CA MET A 97 2.87 11.65 -11.66
C MET A 97 1.76 11.22 -12.62
N LYS A 98 1.70 9.94 -13.01
CA LYS A 98 0.64 9.43 -13.91
C LYS A 98 -0.75 9.54 -13.29
N CYS A 99 -0.85 9.34 -11.98
CA CYS A 99 -2.11 9.53 -11.27
C CYS A 99 -2.53 11.01 -11.18
N VAL A 100 -1.58 11.92 -10.97
CA VAL A 100 -1.80 13.37 -10.93
C VAL A 100 -2.21 13.92 -12.30
N GLU A 101 -1.64 13.39 -13.38
CA GLU A 101 -2.06 13.66 -14.76
C GLU A 101 -3.50 13.17 -15.06
N GLY A 102 -4.14 12.45 -14.13
CA GLY A 102 -5.50 11.96 -14.26
C GLY A 102 -5.63 10.71 -15.14
N ILE A 103 -4.52 10.04 -15.45
CA ILE A 103 -4.52 8.82 -16.26
C ILE A 103 -5.22 7.70 -15.49
N LYS A 104 -6.17 7.05 -16.16
CA LYS A 104 -6.95 5.92 -15.62
C LYS A 104 -6.82 4.65 -16.46
N ASP A 105 -6.12 4.73 -17.59
CA ASP A 105 -5.96 3.61 -18.51
C ASP A 105 -5.10 2.51 -17.89
N GLU A 106 -5.62 1.28 -17.91
CA GLU A 106 -4.92 0.08 -17.44
C GLU A 106 -3.63 -0.15 -18.22
N ALA A 107 -3.65 0.02 -19.54
CA ALA A 107 -2.48 -0.25 -20.39
C ALA A 107 -1.29 0.65 -20.00
N VAL A 108 -1.58 1.85 -19.50
CA VAL A 108 -0.56 2.80 -19.05
C VAL A 108 -0.19 2.58 -17.58
N LEU A 109 -1.16 2.37 -16.69
CA LEU A 109 -0.88 2.29 -15.24
C LEU A 109 -0.30 0.93 -14.82
N LYS A 110 -0.70 -0.16 -15.47
CA LYS A 110 -0.30 -1.51 -15.07
C LYS A 110 1.23 -1.71 -15.05
N PRO A 111 2.00 -1.31 -16.08
CA PRO A 111 3.46 -1.45 -16.05
C PRO A 111 4.10 -0.73 -14.85
N PHE A 112 3.64 0.47 -14.51
CA PHE A 112 4.18 1.24 -13.38
C PHE A 112 3.83 0.61 -12.03
N VAL A 113 2.62 0.06 -11.89
CA VAL A 113 2.20 -0.68 -10.69
C VAL A 113 3.03 -1.94 -10.50
N ASP A 114 3.29 -2.68 -11.58
CA ASP A 114 4.08 -3.91 -11.55
C ASP A 114 5.56 -3.61 -11.24
N ASP A 115 6.13 -2.57 -11.85
CA ASP A 115 7.50 -2.12 -11.57
C ASP A 115 7.69 -1.69 -10.13
N LEU A 116 6.76 -0.87 -9.59
CA LEU A 116 6.80 -0.48 -8.19
C LEU A 116 6.66 -1.70 -7.25
N SER A 117 5.81 -2.67 -7.60
CA SER A 117 5.67 -3.91 -6.82
C SER A 117 6.98 -4.69 -6.77
N LYS A 118 7.67 -4.86 -7.90
CA LYS A 118 8.99 -5.52 -7.94
C LYS A 118 10.04 -4.80 -7.11
N ALA A 119 10.05 -3.46 -7.14
CA ALA A 119 10.97 -2.67 -6.33
C ALA A 119 10.71 -2.86 -4.82
N ILE A 120 9.44 -2.85 -4.41
CA ILE A 120 9.02 -3.09 -3.03
C ILE A 120 9.41 -4.51 -2.57
N ASP A 121 9.18 -5.52 -3.41
CA ASP A 121 9.53 -6.91 -3.08
C ASP A 121 11.05 -7.09 -2.95
N SER A 122 11.82 -6.48 -3.85
CA SER A 122 13.29 -6.46 -3.79
C SER A 122 13.80 -5.84 -2.49
N TYR A 123 13.25 -4.67 -2.09
CA TYR A 123 13.54 -4.08 -0.79
C TYR A 123 13.18 -5.02 0.37
N GLY A 124 12.00 -5.64 0.34
CA GLY A 124 11.53 -6.55 1.38
C GLY A 124 12.46 -7.76 1.59
N ILE A 125 13.02 -8.29 0.51
CA ILE A 125 14.02 -9.38 0.57
C ILE A 125 15.32 -8.86 1.18
N ALA A 126 15.82 -7.72 0.71
CA ALA A 126 17.11 -7.18 1.14
C ALA A 126 17.13 -6.78 2.62
N ILE A 127 16.06 -6.15 3.11
CA ILE A 127 16.00 -5.65 4.49
C ILE A 127 15.83 -6.77 5.51
N LYS A 128 15.36 -7.97 5.10
CA LYS A 128 14.98 -9.04 6.04
C LYS A 128 16.09 -9.40 7.01
N ALA A 129 17.32 -9.59 6.50
CA ALA A 129 18.48 -9.93 7.32
C ALA A 129 18.81 -8.82 8.33
N ILE A 130 18.73 -7.55 7.89
CA ILE A 130 18.96 -6.37 8.74
C ILE A 130 17.90 -6.32 9.84
N LYS A 131 16.60 -6.47 9.50
CA LYS A 131 15.53 -6.50 10.50
C LYS A 131 15.74 -7.61 11.51
N THR A 132 16.11 -8.82 11.09
CA THR A 132 16.36 -9.94 12.01
C THR A 132 17.44 -9.60 13.05
N LEU A 133 18.55 -8.98 12.63
CA LEU A 133 19.60 -8.55 13.54
C LEU A 133 19.09 -7.52 14.57
N TYR A 134 18.32 -6.53 14.10
CA TYR A 134 17.90 -5.41 14.94
C TYR A 134 16.62 -5.66 15.77
N VAL A 135 15.72 -6.56 15.34
CA VAL A 135 14.42 -6.85 16.01
C VAL A 135 14.53 -7.90 17.12
N SER A 136 15.54 -8.78 17.11
CA SER A 136 15.67 -9.96 17.98
C SER A 136 15.65 -9.73 19.51
N TRP A 137 15.44 -8.51 20.02
CA TRP A 137 15.48 -8.18 21.46
C TRP A 137 14.19 -7.56 22.01
N TRP A 138 13.19 -7.23 21.19
CA TRP A 138 11.91 -6.73 21.73
C TRP A 138 11.10 -7.83 22.45
N ASN A 139 11.44 -9.11 22.27
CA ASN A 139 10.74 -10.24 22.91
C ASN A 139 11.41 -10.78 24.18
N ASP A 140 12.66 -10.41 24.49
CA ASP A 140 13.38 -10.96 25.65
C ASP A 140 13.29 -10.04 26.89
N SER A 141 12.46 -8.99 26.84
CA SER A 141 12.27 -8.03 27.95
C SER A 141 10.87 -8.06 28.59
N LEU A 142 10.10 -9.16 28.40
CA LEU A 142 8.79 -9.37 29.03
C LEU A 142 8.79 -10.61 29.93
#